data_AF-A0A931KXJ6-F1
#
_entry.id   AF-A0A931KXJ6-F1
#
_cell.length_a   1.000
_cell.length_b   1.000
_cell.length_c   1.000
_cell.angle_alpha   90.00
_cell.angle_beta   90.00
_cell.angle_gamma   90.00
#
_symmetry.space_group_name_H-M   'P 1'
#
loop_
_entity.id
_entity.type
_entity.pdbx_description
1 polymer ?
#
loop_
_entity_poly.entity_id
_entity_poly.type
_entity_poly.pdbx_seq_one_letter_code
_entity_poly.pdbx_strand_id
1 'polypeptide(L)'
;MLSIVAIAAMIQSSPDTTPPQLIREDDYASCACPSSAPDDIIEIDGVVRDAELRLAPNGKSVLPEQATVFTVISASDESISGTVKVHHSTEPAKCGLAFDYGKRYLVRAVRKGDRLTSSYCLDPRRAVAD
;
A
#
# COMPACT_ATOMS: atom_id res chain seq x y z
N MET A 1 10.51 -49.99 25.77
CA MET A 1 11.22 -48.71 25.57
C MET A 1 10.38 -47.87 24.63
N LEU A 2 9.76 -46.81 25.14
CA LEU A 2 8.87 -45.92 24.40
C LEU A 2 9.73 -44.85 23.71
N SER A 3 9.89 -44.91 22.38
CA SER A 3 10.59 -43.87 21.62
C SER A 3 9.63 -42.73 21.30
N ILE A 4 9.86 -41.58 21.93
CA ILE A 4 9.19 -40.32 21.64
C ILE A 4 9.88 -39.70 20.42
N VAL A 5 9.17 -39.59 19.30
CA VAL A 5 9.60 -38.81 18.14
C VAL A 5 9.21 -37.36 18.38
N ALA A 6 10.21 -36.48 18.44
CA ALA A 6 10.01 -35.04 18.57
C ALA A 6 9.53 -34.44 17.23
N ILE A 7 8.38 -33.78 17.24
CA ILE A 7 7.88 -33.01 16.11
C ILE A 7 8.55 -31.63 16.16
N ALA A 8 9.41 -31.34 15.19
CA ALA A 8 9.98 -30.01 15.02
C ALA A 8 8.89 -29.06 14.51
N ALA A 9 8.39 -28.18 15.39
CA ALA A 9 7.53 -27.07 15.00
C ALA A 9 8.38 -26.03 14.27
N MET A 10 8.23 -25.95 12.94
CA MET A 10 8.75 -24.82 12.17
C MET A 10 7.88 -23.60 12.48
N ILE A 11 8.45 -22.66 13.24
CA ILE A 11 7.88 -21.33 13.46
C ILE A 11 7.99 -20.59 12.11
N GLN A 12 6.88 -20.56 11.35
CA GLN A 12 6.74 -19.68 10.21
C GLN A 12 6.59 -18.25 10.75
N SER A 13 7.70 -17.53 10.87
CA SER A 13 7.68 -16.09 11.08
C SER A 13 7.12 -15.45 9.80
N SER A 14 5.85 -15.03 9.85
CA SER A 14 5.27 -14.18 8.82
C SER A 14 6.15 -12.93 8.66
N PRO A 15 6.46 -12.49 7.44
CA PRO A 15 7.14 -11.22 7.27
C PRO A 15 6.29 -10.10 7.87
N ASP A 16 6.89 -9.30 8.77
CA ASP A 16 6.29 -8.09 9.34
C ASP A 16 5.98 -7.10 8.20
N THR A 17 4.77 -7.21 7.65
CA THR A 17 4.21 -6.30 6.66
C THR A 17 3.34 -5.31 7.39
N THR A 18 3.71 -4.03 7.34
CA THR A 18 2.93 -2.97 7.98
C THR A 18 1.89 -2.47 6.97
N PRO A 19 0.64 -2.17 7.37
CA PRO A 19 -0.28 -1.40 6.53
C PRO A 19 0.22 0.04 6.33
N PRO A 20 -0.14 0.73 5.24
CA PRO A 20 0.17 2.16 5.08
C PRO A 20 -0.27 2.97 6.31
N GLN A 21 0.49 4.00 6.67
CA GLN A 21 0.16 4.81 7.85
C GLN A 21 -1.07 5.67 7.54
N LEU A 22 -2.00 5.71 8.49
CA LEU A 22 -3.03 6.74 8.53
C LEU A 22 -2.49 7.90 9.34
N ILE A 23 -2.62 9.13 8.80
CA ILE A 23 -2.17 10.34 9.49
C ILE A 23 -2.97 10.49 10.78
N ARG A 24 -4.30 10.38 10.70
CA ARG A 24 -5.25 10.10 11.80
C ARG A 24 -6.58 9.58 11.20
N GLU A 25 -7.33 8.73 11.89
CA GLU A 25 -8.58 8.16 11.35
C GLU A 25 -9.68 9.22 11.12
N ASP A 26 -9.74 10.24 11.99
CA ASP A 26 -10.62 11.40 11.86
C ASP A 26 -10.35 12.22 10.57
N ASP A 27 -9.11 12.21 10.07
CA ASP A 27 -8.76 12.93 8.83
C ASP A 27 -9.40 12.28 7.58
N TYR A 28 -9.86 11.03 7.68
CA TYR A 28 -10.54 10.30 6.62
C TYR A 28 -12.06 10.41 6.68
N ALA A 29 -12.64 11.21 7.61
CA ALA A 29 -14.09 11.32 7.77
C ALA A 29 -14.84 11.72 6.48
N SER A 30 -14.18 12.45 5.56
CA SER A 30 -14.74 12.83 4.27
C SER A 30 -14.36 11.90 3.10
N CYS A 31 -13.54 10.88 3.36
CA CYS A 31 -13.18 9.89 2.34
C CYS A 31 -14.39 9.01 2.04
N ALA A 32 -14.85 9.04 0.78
CA ALA A 32 -15.92 8.19 0.31
C ALA A 32 -15.35 7.07 -0.57
N CYS A 33 -15.45 5.83 -0.10
CA CYS A 33 -15.04 4.66 -0.86
C CYS A 33 -16.19 4.10 -1.71
N PRO A 34 -15.91 3.64 -2.94
CA PRO A 34 -16.92 2.95 -3.73
C PRO A 34 -17.38 1.68 -3.00
N SER A 35 -18.66 1.34 -3.13
CA SER A 35 -19.27 0.19 -2.46
C SER A 35 -18.77 -1.16 -2.97
N SER A 36 -18.15 -1.19 -4.15
CA SER A 36 -17.54 -2.38 -4.74
C SER A 36 -16.03 -2.21 -4.85
N ALA A 37 -15.29 -3.22 -4.40
CA ALA A 37 -13.88 -3.33 -4.70
C ALA A 37 -13.69 -3.52 -6.22
N PRO A 38 -12.64 -2.94 -6.82
CA PRO A 38 -12.29 -3.19 -8.21
C PRO A 38 -11.86 -4.66 -8.40
N ASP A 39 -12.14 -5.24 -9.57
CA ASP A 39 -11.85 -6.65 -9.86
C ASP A 39 -10.34 -6.92 -10.03
N ASP A 40 -9.58 -5.93 -10.53
CA ASP A 40 -8.16 -6.06 -10.88
C ASP A 40 -7.23 -5.51 -9.77
N ILE A 41 -7.38 -6.02 -8.54
CA ILE A 41 -6.49 -5.68 -7.44
C ILE A 41 -5.16 -6.42 -7.59
N ILE A 42 -4.08 -5.63 -7.53
CA ILE A 42 -2.71 -6.10 -7.51
C ILE A 42 -2.17 -5.88 -6.09
N GLU A 43 -1.69 -6.96 -5.48
CA GLU A 43 -1.00 -6.91 -4.19
C GLU A 43 0.50 -6.81 -4.43
N ILE A 44 1.14 -5.81 -3.81
CA ILE A 44 2.57 -5.52 -3.92
C ILE A 44 3.15 -5.53 -2.52
N ASP A 45 3.99 -6.51 -2.23
CA ASP A 45 4.83 -6.52 -1.03
C ASP A 45 6.16 -5.87 -1.37
N GLY A 46 6.50 -4.77 -0.70
CA GLY A 46 7.72 -4.04 -1.01
C GLY A 46 8.19 -3.12 0.10
N VAL A 47 9.44 -2.68 -0.04
CA VAL A 47 10.08 -1.72 0.87
C VAL A 47 10.08 -0.34 0.22
N VAL A 48 9.61 0.68 0.94
CA VAL A 48 9.61 2.07 0.48
C VAL A 48 11.04 2.58 0.40
N ARG A 49 11.42 3.11 -0.76
CA ARG A 49 12.77 3.66 -1.01
C ARG A 49 12.78 5.16 -1.23
N ASP A 50 11.81 5.67 -1.97
CA ASP A 50 11.77 7.06 -2.39
C ASP A 50 10.32 7.49 -2.65
N ALA A 51 10.10 8.77 -2.93
CA ALA A 51 8.84 9.29 -3.40
C ALA A 51 9.03 10.43 -4.40
N GLU A 52 8.19 10.47 -5.42
CA GLU A 52 8.15 11.56 -6.39
C GLU A 52 6.92 12.43 -6.15
N LEU A 53 7.16 13.72 -5.96
CA LEU A 53 6.13 14.75 -5.86
C LEU A 53 5.94 15.43 -7.21
N ARG A 54 4.71 15.87 -7.49
CA ARG A 54 4.42 16.67 -8.68
C ARG A 54 4.22 18.13 -8.30
N LEU A 55 4.81 19.02 -9.08
CA LEU A 55 4.57 20.45 -8.98
C LEU A 55 3.36 20.85 -9.84
N ALA A 56 2.60 21.81 -9.35
CA ALA A 56 1.57 22.49 -10.11
C ALA A 56 2.20 23.30 -11.27
N PRO A 57 1.42 23.70 -12.30
CA PRO A 57 1.94 24.46 -13.44
C PRO A 57 2.61 25.80 -13.06
N ASN A 58 2.33 26.33 -11.87
CA ASN A 58 2.97 27.53 -11.35
C ASN A 58 4.43 27.32 -10.88
N GLY A 59 4.92 26.07 -10.86
CA GLY A 59 6.27 25.70 -10.46
C GLY A 59 6.60 25.91 -8.97
N LYS A 60 5.61 26.23 -8.14
CA LYS A 60 5.79 26.57 -6.72
C LYS A 60 5.00 25.68 -5.79
N SER A 61 3.77 25.35 -6.16
CA SER A 61 2.87 24.55 -5.34
C SER A 61 3.08 23.06 -5.62
N VAL A 62 3.10 22.25 -4.57
CA VAL A 62 3.06 20.79 -4.70
C VAL A 62 1.61 20.35 -4.89
N LEU A 63 1.36 19.48 -5.86
CA LEU A 63 0.06 18.85 -6.05
C LEU A 63 -0.14 17.77 -4.98
N PRO A 64 -1.39 17.53 -4.54
CA PRO A 64 -1.71 16.49 -3.55
C PRO A 64 -1.73 15.08 -4.17
N GLU A 65 -0.72 14.77 -4.97
CA GLU A 65 -0.48 13.52 -5.68
C GLU A 65 1.01 13.19 -5.56
N GLN A 66 1.30 11.97 -5.11
CA GLN A 66 2.65 11.44 -4.93
C GLN A 66 2.77 10.07 -5.61
N ALA A 67 3.97 9.74 -6.09
CA ALA A 67 4.35 8.39 -6.47
C ALA A 67 5.32 7.83 -5.43
N THR A 68 4.88 6.91 -4.58
CA THR A 68 5.79 6.23 -3.66
C THR A 68 6.51 5.11 -4.38
N VAL A 69 7.83 5.07 -4.24
CA VAL A 69 8.72 4.13 -4.93
C VAL A 69 9.01 2.95 -4.01
N PHE A 70 8.66 1.75 -4.46
CA PHE A 70 8.87 0.50 -3.75
C PHE A 70 9.95 -0.34 -4.43
N THR A 71 10.88 -0.89 -3.65
CA THR A 71 11.59 -2.11 -4.06
C THR A 71 10.66 -3.29 -3.80
N VAL A 72 10.22 -3.96 -4.86
CA VAL A 72 9.30 -5.09 -4.81
C VAL A 72 10.02 -6.32 -4.27
N ILE A 73 9.44 -6.95 -3.26
CA ILE A 73 9.82 -8.26 -2.73
C ILE A 73 9.02 -9.34 -3.44
N SER A 74 7.70 -9.16 -3.55
CA SER A 74 6.79 -10.02 -4.30
C SER A 74 5.57 -9.23 -4.75
N ALA A 75 4.95 -9.67 -5.84
CA ALA A 75 3.68 -9.11 -6.32
C ALA A 75 2.76 -10.22 -6.81
N SER A 76 1.44 -10.00 -6.74
CA SER A 76 0.45 -10.94 -7.29
C SER A 76 0.43 -10.95 -8.83
N ASP A 77 0.87 -9.86 -9.46
CA ASP A 77 1.12 -9.73 -10.90
C ASP A 77 2.62 -9.92 -11.16
N GLU A 78 2.99 -11.02 -11.82
CA GLU A 78 4.39 -11.39 -12.10
C GLU A 78 5.13 -10.38 -13.00
N SER A 79 4.40 -9.52 -13.73
CA SER A 79 5.01 -8.44 -14.52
C SER A 79 5.59 -7.32 -13.64
N ILE A 80 5.23 -7.26 -12.36
CA ILE A 80 5.68 -6.25 -11.41
C ILE A 80 6.85 -6.81 -10.61
N SER A 81 8.04 -6.27 -10.88
CA SER A 81 9.28 -6.66 -10.20
C SER A 81 10.26 -5.49 -10.11
N GLY A 82 11.32 -5.66 -9.31
CA GLY A 82 12.37 -4.66 -9.18
C GLY A 82 11.89 -3.41 -8.45
N THR A 83 11.89 -2.25 -9.11
CA THR A 83 11.46 -0.97 -8.53
C THR A 83 10.19 -0.49 -9.23
N VAL A 84 9.17 -0.15 -8.45
CA VAL A 84 7.86 0.27 -8.97
C VAL A 84 7.36 1.54 -8.31
N LYS A 85 6.60 2.33 -9.05
CA LYS A 85 5.93 3.54 -8.58
C LYS A 85 4.46 3.24 -8.32
N VAL A 86 4.00 3.50 -7.10
CA VAL A 86 2.58 3.45 -6.75
C VAL A 86 2.09 4.86 -6.48
N HIS A 87 1.14 5.31 -7.28
CA HIS A 87 0.57 6.65 -7.21
C HIS A 87 -0.60 6.69 -6.23
N HIS A 88 -0.67 7.75 -5.43
CA HIS A 88 -1.76 7.97 -4.48
C HIS A 88 -1.90 9.47 -4.20
N SER A 89 -3.06 9.85 -3.66
CA SER A 89 -3.18 11.18 -3.04
C SER A 89 -2.43 11.21 -1.71
N THR A 90 -1.94 12.39 -1.33
CA THR A 90 -1.40 12.65 0.00
C THR A 90 -2.44 13.23 0.96
N GLU A 91 -3.64 13.54 0.46
CA GLU A 91 -4.73 14.13 1.26
C GLU A 91 -5.65 13.04 1.82
N PRO A 92 -5.76 12.88 3.15
CA PRO A 92 -6.68 11.92 3.76
C PRO A 92 -8.14 12.11 3.32
N ALA A 93 -8.57 13.37 3.18
CA ALA A 93 -9.91 13.74 2.69
C ALA A 93 -10.25 13.19 1.30
N LYS A 94 -9.24 12.84 0.50
CA LYS A 94 -9.36 12.20 -0.83
C LYS A 94 -8.94 10.73 -0.81
N CYS A 95 -9.04 10.08 0.36
CA CYS A 95 -8.64 8.69 0.55
C CYS A 95 -7.14 8.46 0.28
N GLY A 96 -6.31 9.47 0.57
CA GLY A 96 -4.87 9.42 0.39
C GLY A 96 -4.16 8.44 1.32
N LEU A 97 -2.90 8.16 1.01
CA LEU A 97 -2.05 7.24 1.79
C LEU A 97 -0.76 7.95 2.20
N ALA A 98 -0.18 7.51 3.32
CA ALA A 98 1.15 7.90 3.75
C ALA A 98 2.01 6.65 3.98
N PHE A 99 3.29 6.78 3.66
CA PHE A 99 4.26 5.70 3.71
C PHE A 99 5.55 6.20 4.35
N ASP A 100 6.10 5.42 5.28
CA ASP A 100 7.37 5.73 5.93
C ASP A 100 8.53 5.13 5.13
N TYR A 101 9.60 5.91 4.94
CA TYR A 101 10.81 5.43 4.27
C TYR A 101 11.44 4.24 4.98
N GLY A 102 11.90 3.26 4.19
CA GLY A 102 12.57 2.06 4.68
C GLY A 102 11.65 1.03 5.33
N LYS A 103 10.34 1.29 5.42
CA LYS A 103 9.36 0.32 5.91
C LYS A 103 8.84 -0.58 4.80
N ARG A 104 8.46 -1.80 5.18
CA ARG A 104 7.86 -2.81 4.32
C ARG A 104 6.35 -2.76 4.44
N TYR A 105 5.68 -2.73 3.29
CA TYR A 105 4.22 -2.69 3.21
C TYR A 105 3.70 -3.75 2.25
N LEU A 106 2.53 -4.28 2.55
CA LEU A 106 1.68 -4.95 1.58
C LEU A 106 0.68 -3.92 1.06
N VAL A 107 0.86 -3.47 -0.18
CA VAL A 107 0.08 -2.42 -0.81
C VAL A 107 -0.85 -3.00 -1.84
N ARG A 108 -2.12 -2.61 -1.79
CA ARG A 108 -3.11 -2.91 -2.82
C ARG A 108 -3.20 -1.77 -3.82
N ALA A 109 -3.06 -2.09 -5.09
CA ALA A 109 -3.11 -1.12 -6.18
C ALA A 109 -3.98 -1.64 -7.31
N VAL A 110 -4.45 -0.72 -8.15
CA VAL A 110 -5.10 -1.03 -9.43
C VAL A 110 -4.30 -0.41 -10.56
N ARG A 111 -4.28 -1.08 -11.71
CA ARG A 111 -3.66 -0.53 -12.92
C ARG A 111 -4.65 0.40 -13.62
N LYS A 112 -4.24 1.66 -13.83
CA LYS A 112 -4.99 2.68 -14.59
C LYS A 112 -4.11 3.18 -15.71
N GLY A 113 -4.29 2.62 -16.91
CA GLY A 113 -3.38 2.85 -18.03
C GLY A 113 -2.00 2.28 -17.71
N ASP A 114 -0.98 3.13 -17.73
CA ASP A 114 0.41 2.81 -17.41
C ASP A 114 0.76 2.97 -15.91
N ARG A 115 -0.18 3.42 -15.09
CA ARG A 115 0.05 3.77 -13.68
C ARG A 115 -0.56 2.78 -12.72
N LEU A 116 0.21 2.37 -11.72
CA LEU A 116 -0.33 1.68 -10.54
C LEU A 116 -0.82 2.73 -9.56
N THR A 117 -2.09 2.63 -9.18
CA THR A 117 -2.74 3.60 -8.29
C THR A 117 -3.24 2.91 -7.03
N SER A 118 -2.96 3.49 -5.87
CA SER A 118 -3.45 3.02 -4.58
C SER A 118 -4.23 4.12 -3.85
N SER A 119 -5.10 3.73 -2.94
CA SER A 119 -5.85 4.61 -2.05
C SER A 119 -6.28 3.86 -0.81
N TYR A 120 -6.73 4.60 0.21
CA TYR A 120 -7.30 4.04 1.44
C TYR A 120 -8.42 3.02 1.16
N CYS A 121 -9.20 3.24 0.10
CA CYS A 121 -10.31 2.36 -0.27
C CYS A 121 -9.89 0.97 -0.75
N LEU A 122 -8.61 0.76 -1.10
CA LEU A 122 -8.12 -0.53 -1.54
C LEU A 122 -7.60 -1.39 -0.39
N ASP A 123 -7.29 -0.81 0.77
CA ASP A 123 -6.89 -1.54 1.98
C ASP A 123 -7.75 -1.11 3.18
N PRO A 124 -9.07 -1.41 3.17
CA PRO A 124 -10.01 -0.99 4.21
C PRO A 124 -9.90 -1.90 5.44
N ARG A 125 -8.72 -2.03 6.05
CA ARG A 125 -8.60 -2.76 7.34
C ARG A 125 -9.22 -2.01 8.53
N ARG A 126 -9.93 -0.89 8.28
CA ARG A 126 -10.83 -0.19 9.21
C ARG A 126 -12.00 0.50 8.49
N ALA A 127 -12.67 -0.17 7.56
CA ALA A 127 -14.09 0.15 7.37
C ALA A 127 -14.83 -0.50 8.55
N VAL A 128 -14.96 0.22 9.66
CA VAL A 128 -15.96 -0.11 10.68
C VAL A 128 -17.29 -0.01 9.96
N ALA A 129 -17.87 -1.16 9.66
CA ALA A 129 -19.29 -1.24 9.33
C ALA A 129 -20.06 -0.80 10.57
N ASP A 130 -20.96 0.17 10.40
CA ASP A 130 -22.01 0.51 11.36
C ASP A 130 -22.85 -0.73 11.73
#